data_AF-A0A524FUJ3-F1
#
_entry.id   AF-A0A524FUJ3-F1
#
_cell.length_a   1.000
_cell.length_b   1.000
_cell.length_c   1.000
_cell.angle_alpha   90.00
_cell.angle_beta   90.00
_cell.angle_gamma   90.00
#
_symmetry.space_group_name_H-M   'P 1'
#
loop_
_entity.id
_entity.type
_entity.pdbx_description
1 polymer ?
#
loop_
_entity_poly.entity_id
_entity_poly.type
_entity_poly.pdbx_seq_one_letter_code
_entity_poly.pdbx_strand_id
1 'polypeptide(L)'
;MENLNWDEIKEELRKAVELNKNKDDLSIKIIIKTPYIEENQLVGSILKNEEEMRQYLSAIVNGGQPIDCDIEVNQQEKYILLRFREKKFWEKTYEFFSEMFFGDYFKKMIDAMMGAFGGMFGKEN
;
A
#
# COMPACT_ATOMS: atom_id res chain seq x y z
N MET A 1 -12.50 23.84 -1.21
CA MET A 1 -12.07 22.44 -1.17
C MET A 1 -12.98 21.75 -0.19
N GLU A 2 -13.73 20.73 -0.62
CA GLU A 2 -14.51 19.91 0.31
C GLU A 2 -13.56 19.35 1.37
N ASN A 3 -13.92 19.45 2.65
CA ASN A 3 -13.16 18.87 3.74
C ASN A 3 -13.16 17.35 3.52
N LEU A 4 -12.06 16.80 3.02
CA LEU A 4 -11.86 15.36 2.92
C LEU A 4 -12.04 14.75 4.32
N ASN A 5 -13.10 13.94 4.49
CA ASN A 5 -13.34 13.25 5.73
C ASN A 5 -12.42 12.02 5.80
N TRP A 6 -11.26 12.21 6.41
CA TRP A 6 -10.22 11.19 6.53
C TRP A 6 -10.68 9.92 7.23
N ASP A 7 -11.59 10.04 8.20
CA ASP A 7 -12.09 8.89 8.95
C ASP A 7 -13.00 8.03 8.07
N GLU A 8 -13.81 8.64 7.20
CA GLU A 8 -14.60 7.93 6.19
C GLU A 8 -13.71 7.24 5.16
N ILE A 9 -12.67 7.90 4.66
CA ILE A 9 -11.72 7.31 3.68
C ILE A 9 -11.01 6.08 4.30
N LYS A 10 -10.60 6.17 5.56
CA LYS A 10 -9.97 5.05 6.27
C LYS A 10 -10.95 3.91 6.51
N GLU A 11 -12.20 4.23 6.87
CA GLU A 11 -13.28 3.25 7.00
C GLU A 11 -13.52 2.52 5.68
N GLU A 12 -13.53 3.22 4.55
CA GLU A 12 -13.69 2.61 3.23
C GLU A 12 -12.49 1.73 2.87
N LEU A 13 -11.26 2.20 3.10
CA LEU A 13 -10.05 1.39 2.87
C LEU A 13 -10.05 0.13 3.75
N ARG A 14 -10.48 0.23 5.02
CA ARG A 14 -10.63 -0.93 5.92
C ARG A 14 -11.65 -1.94 5.44
N LYS A 15 -12.76 -1.47 4.87
CA LYS A 15 -13.80 -2.35 4.31
C LYS A 15 -13.33 -2.98 3.00
N ALA A 16 -12.49 -2.27 2.24
CA ALA A 16 -12.07 -2.64 0.91
C ALA A 16 -10.80 -3.49 0.85
N VAL A 17 -9.96 -3.46 1.88
CA VAL A 17 -8.71 -4.25 1.96
C VAL A 17 -8.67 -5.06 3.25
N GLU A 18 -8.34 -6.34 3.14
CA GLU A 18 -7.99 -7.20 4.27
C GLU A 18 -6.52 -7.59 4.18
N LEU A 19 -5.80 -7.46 5.29
CA LEU A 19 -4.38 -7.75 5.39
C LEU A 19 -4.13 -8.86 6.41
N ASN A 20 -3.76 -10.04 5.93
CA ASN A 20 -3.47 -11.20 6.77
C ASN A 20 -1.98 -11.49 6.80
N LYS A 21 -1.46 -11.86 7.97
CA LYS A 21 -0.05 -12.20 8.20
C LYS A 21 0.05 -13.59 8.79
N ASN A 22 0.84 -14.46 8.16
CA ASN A 22 1.11 -15.81 8.64
C ASN A 22 2.59 -15.97 9.01
N LYS A 23 2.83 -16.41 10.25
CA LYS A 23 4.16 -16.59 10.84
C LYS A 23 4.83 -17.89 10.41
N ASP A 24 4.05 -18.91 10.11
CA ASP A 24 4.56 -20.26 9.90
C ASP A 24 5.25 -20.39 8.54
N ASP A 25 4.76 -19.67 7.53
CA ASP A 25 5.28 -19.65 6.16
C ASP A 25 5.82 -18.27 5.72
N LEU A 26 5.94 -17.33 6.67
CA LEU A 26 6.36 -15.94 6.41
C LEU A 26 5.61 -15.29 5.25
N SER A 27 4.29 -15.44 5.23
CA SER A 27 3.44 -14.86 4.19
C SER A 27 2.60 -13.67 4.65
N ILE A 28 2.28 -12.81 3.67
CA ILE A 28 1.33 -11.71 3.79
C ILE A 28 0.32 -11.85 2.67
N LYS A 29 -0.96 -11.94 3.00
CA LYS A 29 -2.06 -11.97 2.03
C LYS A 29 -2.83 -10.66 2.09
N ILE A 30 -2.89 -9.96 0.96
CA ILE A 30 -3.65 -8.72 0.76
C ILE A 30 -4.88 -9.10 -0.07
N ILE A 31 -6.07 -8.96 0.48
CA ILE A 31 -7.34 -9.29 -0.20
C ILE A 31 -8.09 -7.99 -0.50
N ILE A 32 -8.51 -7.80 -1.74
CA ILE A 32 -9.27 -6.64 -2.19
C ILE A 32 -10.74 -7.04 -2.25
N LYS A 33 -11.51 -6.55 -1.29
CA LYS A 33 -12.93 -6.85 -1.14
C LYS A 33 -13.82 -6.02 -2.06
N THR A 34 -13.36 -4.84 -2.47
CA THR A 34 -14.18 -3.90 -3.24
C THR A 34 -13.65 -3.73 -4.67
N PRO A 35 -14.49 -3.91 -5.71
CA PRO A 35 -14.07 -3.80 -7.11
C PRO A 35 -13.58 -2.39 -7.51
N TYR A 36 -14.06 -1.34 -6.84
CA TYR A 36 -13.71 0.05 -7.18
C TYR A 36 -12.31 0.48 -6.73
N ILE A 37 -11.57 -0.36 -5.98
CA ILE A 37 -10.19 -0.05 -5.59
C ILE A 37 -9.24 -0.03 -6.79
N GLU A 38 -9.52 -0.82 -7.83
CA GLU A 38 -8.68 -0.88 -9.04
C GLU A 38 -8.69 0.44 -9.83
N GLU A 39 -9.75 1.25 -9.67
CA GLU A 39 -9.87 2.59 -10.24
C GLU A 39 -9.07 3.64 -9.45
N ASN A 40 -8.71 3.34 -8.19
CA ASN A 40 -7.83 4.17 -7.39
C ASN A 40 -6.40 4.07 -7.95
N GLN A 41 -5.88 5.13 -8.58
CA GLN A 41 -4.58 5.10 -9.26
C GLN A 41 -3.42 4.61 -8.37
N LEU A 42 -3.46 4.87 -7.06
CA LEU A 42 -2.42 4.46 -6.12
C LEU A 42 -2.49 2.97 -5.79
N VAL A 43 -3.69 2.42 -5.62
CA VAL A 43 -3.87 1.01 -5.27
C VAL A 43 -3.88 0.14 -6.53
N GLY A 44 -4.60 0.56 -7.56
CA GLY A 44 -4.68 -0.12 -8.84
C GLY A 44 -3.34 -0.24 -9.58
N SER A 45 -2.37 0.65 -9.38
CA SER A 45 -1.01 0.49 -9.97
C SER A 45 -0.21 -0.60 -9.26
N ILE A 46 -0.19 -0.58 -7.92
CA ILE A 46 0.48 -1.59 -7.10
C ILE A 46 -0.05 -3.01 -7.37
N LEU A 47 -1.32 -3.14 -7.74
CA LEU A 47 -1.99 -4.42 -7.98
C LEU A 47 -1.82 -5.00 -9.39
N LYS A 48 -1.19 -4.29 -10.33
CA LYS A 48 -1.22 -4.65 -11.76
C LYS A 48 -0.14 -5.64 -12.20
N ASN A 49 1.01 -5.69 -11.55
CA ASN A 49 2.12 -6.53 -11.98
C ASN A 49 3.04 -6.96 -10.81
N GLU A 50 3.45 -8.23 -10.80
CA GLU A 50 4.43 -8.79 -9.85
C GLU A 50 5.76 -8.04 -9.88
N GLU A 51 6.23 -7.64 -11.06
CA GLU A 51 7.51 -6.95 -11.21
C GLU A 51 7.49 -5.55 -10.59
N GLU A 52 6.41 -4.80 -10.82
CA GLU A 52 6.21 -3.47 -10.23
C GLU A 52 6.11 -3.57 -8.71
N MET A 53 5.37 -4.55 -8.19
CA MET A 53 5.29 -4.81 -6.75
C MET A 53 6.67 -5.13 -6.17
N ARG A 54 7.47 -5.96 -6.84
CA ARG A 54 8.83 -6.30 -6.38
C ARG A 54 9.73 -5.07 -6.33
N GLN A 55 9.68 -4.21 -7.34
CA GLN A 55 10.44 -2.97 -7.38
C GLN A 55 10.01 -2.01 -6.27
N TYR A 56 8.70 -1.88 -6.05
CA TYR A 56 8.13 -1.04 -5.01
C TYR A 56 8.55 -1.50 -3.61
N LEU A 57 8.43 -2.80 -3.33
CA LEU A 57 8.90 -3.40 -2.09
C LEU A 57 10.40 -3.19 -1.90
N SER A 58 11.21 -3.41 -2.94
CA SER A 58 12.65 -3.20 -2.87
C SER A 58 13.01 -1.75 -2.52
N ALA A 59 12.36 -0.77 -3.15
CA ALA A 59 12.57 0.64 -2.89
C ALA A 59 12.23 1.03 -1.44
N ILE A 60 11.10 0.56 -0.92
CA ILE A 60 10.54 1.02 0.35
C ILE A 60 11.07 0.23 1.54
N VAL A 61 11.13 -1.09 1.42
CA VAL A 61 11.44 -1.99 2.54
C VAL A 61 12.94 -2.24 2.67
N ASN A 62 13.67 -2.20 1.55
CA ASN A 62 15.09 -2.53 1.49
C ASN A 62 15.96 -1.45 0.79
N GLY A 63 15.48 -0.21 0.71
CA GLY A 63 16.28 0.93 0.23
C GLY A 63 16.79 0.79 -1.20
N GLY A 64 16.03 0.12 -2.07
CA GLY A 64 16.38 -0.15 -3.47
C GLY A 64 17.14 -1.44 -3.71
N GLN A 65 17.51 -2.19 -2.67
CA GLN A 65 18.12 -3.50 -2.83
C GLN A 65 17.07 -4.59 -3.08
N PRO A 66 17.37 -5.62 -3.91
CA PRO A 66 16.44 -6.71 -4.18
C PRO A 66 15.95 -7.39 -2.91
N ILE A 67 14.69 -7.81 -2.91
CA ILE A 67 14.09 -8.61 -1.85
C ILE A 67 13.76 -10.01 -2.41
N ASP A 68 14.21 -11.03 -1.69
CA ASP A 68 13.86 -12.42 -1.96
C ASP A 68 12.44 -12.70 -1.42
N CYS A 69 11.47 -12.38 -2.28
CA CYS A 69 10.04 -12.53 -2.05
C CYS A 69 9.40 -13.23 -3.25
N ASP A 70 8.59 -14.24 -3.04
CA ASP A 70 7.69 -14.76 -4.07
C ASP A 70 6.40 -13.93 -4.02
N ILE A 71 5.93 -13.51 -5.19
CA ILE A 71 4.75 -12.66 -5.34
C ILE A 71 3.79 -13.42 -6.23
N GLU A 72 2.55 -13.56 -5.78
CA GLU A 72 1.48 -14.19 -6.53
C GLU A 72 0.31 -13.21 -6.58
N VAL A 73 -0.05 -12.77 -7.78
CA VAL A 73 -1.19 -11.87 -8.01
C VAL A 73 -2.33 -12.65 -8.63
N ASN A 74 -3.41 -12.82 -7.89
CA ASN A 74 -4.62 -13.48 -8.38
C ASN A 74 -5.74 -12.46 -8.59
N GLN A 75 -5.95 -12.08 -9.85
CA GLN A 75 -6.96 -11.10 -10.23
C GLN A 75 -8.40 -11.65 -10.12
N GLN A 76 -8.59 -12.96 -10.27
CA GLN A 76 -9.93 -13.58 -10.17
C GLN A 76 -10.42 -13.60 -8.72
N GLU A 77 -9.56 -14.05 -7.81
CA GLU A 77 -9.84 -14.09 -6.37
C GLU A 77 -9.48 -12.78 -5.65
N LYS A 78 -9.00 -11.78 -6.39
CA LYS A 78 -8.67 -10.43 -5.92
C LYS A 78 -7.74 -10.42 -4.71
N TYR A 79 -6.64 -11.15 -4.79
CA TYR A 79 -5.62 -11.11 -3.75
C TYR A 79 -4.21 -11.03 -4.30
N ILE A 80 -3.33 -10.54 -3.45
CA ILE A 80 -1.88 -10.66 -3.58
C ILE A 80 -1.36 -11.48 -2.42
N LEU A 81 -0.51 -12.45 -2.72
CA LEU A 81 0.19 -13.24 -1.73
C LEU A 81 1.69 -13.01 -1.88
N LEU A 82 2.28 -12.51 -0.79
CA LEU A 82 3.72 -12.26 -0.67
C LEU A 82 4.30 -13.31 0.27
N ARG A 83 5.31 -14.06 -0.17
CA ARG A 83 6.03 -15.04 0.67
C ARG A 83 7.48 -14.64 0.75
N PHE A 84 8.04 -14.58 1.95
CA PHE A 84 9.40 -14.09 2.17
C PHE A 84 10.32 -15.19 2.68
N ARG A 85 11.58 -15.16 2.29
CA ARG A 85 12.60 -16.03 2.89
C ARG A 85 13.16 -15.49 4.20
N GLU A 86 13.12 -14.17 4.37
CA GLU A 86 13.66 -13.51 5.55
C GLU A 86 12.56 -12.85 6.37
N LYS A 87 12.48 -13.22 7.65
CA LYS A 87 11.53 -12.68 8.62
C LYS A 87 11.59 -11.15 8.72
N LYS A 88 12.78 -10.56 8.60
CA LYS A 88 12.99 -9.10 8.64
C LYS A 88 12.20 -8.37 7.54
N PHE A 89 12.21 -8.89 6.31
CA PHE A 89 11.49 -8.28 5.19
C PHE A 89 9.98 -8.49 5.32
N TRP A 90 9.57 -9.66 5.77
CA TRP A 90 8.18 -9.95 6.09
C TRP A 90 7.62 -9.02 7.19
N GLU A 91 8.37 -8.76 8.27
CA GLU A 91 7.94 -7.84 9.33
C GLU A 91 7.78 -6.41 8.81
N LYS A 92 8.82 -5.87 8.17
CA LYS A 92 8.79 -4.52 7.61
C LYS A 92 7.71 -4.32 6.55
N THR A 93 7.52 -5.32 5.68
CA THR A 93 6.50 -5.24 4.62
C THR A 93 5.10 -5.21 5.20
N TYR A 94 4.84 -6.03 6.24
CA TYR A 94 3.55 -5.99 6.91
C TYR A 94 3.30 -4.67 7.62
N GLU A 95 4.29 -4.15 8.35
CA GLU A 95 4.18 -2.85 9.03
C GLU A 95 3.88 -1.74 8.03
N PHE A 96 4.57 -1.73 6.89
CA PHE A 96 4.33 -0.79 5.82
C PHE A 96 2.89 -0.85 5.29
N PHE A 97 2.39 -2.02 4.93
CA PHE A 97 1.01 -2.15 4.43
C PHE A 97 -0.02 -1.84 5.51
N SER A 98 0.23 -2.23 6.76
CA SER A 98 -0.63 -1.90 7.89
C SER A 98 -0.74 -0.39 8.09
N GLU A 99 0.38 0.33 8.06
CA GLU A 99 0.42 1.79 8.16
C GLU A 99 -0.20 2.48 6.95
N MET A 100 0.02 1.95 5.74
CA MET A 100 -0.55 2.47 4.50
C MET A 100 -2.08 2.35 4.49
N PHE A 101 -2.64 1.19 4.81
CA PHE A 101 -4.08 0.94 4.71
C PHE A 101 -4.86 1.39 5.95
N PHE A 102 -4.26 1.32 7.13
CA PHE A 102 -4.99 1.49 8.40
C PHE A 102 -4.40 2.57 9.31
N GLY A 103 -3.19 3.05 9.01
CA GLY A 103 -2.52 4.10 9.76
C GLY A 103 -2.77 5.50 9.21
N ASP A 104 -1.95 6.45 9.66
CA ASP A 104 -1.99 7.84 9.22
C ASP A 104 -1.06 8.10 8.02
N TYR A 105 -0.34 7.10 7.54
CA TYR A 105 0.66 7.28 6.50
C TYR A 105 0.06 7.86 5.21
N PHE A 106 -1.09 7.34 4.78
CA PHE A 106 -1.80 7.85 3.61
C PHE A 106 -2.24 9.31 3.78
N LYS A 107 -2.77 9.66 4.96
CA LYS A 107 -3.11 11.04 5.32
C LYS A 107 -1.88 11.95 5.24
N LYS A 108 -0.76 11.56 5.85
CA LYS A 108 0.50 12.32 5.83
C LYS A 108 1.04 12.50 4.42
N MET A 109 0.92 11.50 3.56
CA MET A 109 1.36 11.59 2.17
C MET A 109 0.53 12.62 1.39
N ILE A 110 -0.80 12.60 1.52
CA ILE A 110 -1.66 13.59 0.88
C ILE A 110 -1.48 14.98 1.49
N ASP A 111 -1.37 15.10 2.81
CA ASP A 111 -1.07 16.36 3.49
C ASP A 111 0.28 16.94 3.01
N ALA A 112 1.30 16.08 2.82
CA ALA A 112 2.60 16.49 2.27
C ALA A 112 2.52 16.91 0.80
N MET A 113 1.75 16.19 -0.02
CA MET A 113 1.49 16.58 -1.41
C MET A 113 0.73 17.90 -1.47
N MET A 114 -0.36 18.06 -0.72
CA MET A 114 -1.13 19.31 -0.63
C MET A 114 -0.31 20.46 -0.05
N GLY A 115 0.57 20.22 0.92
CA GLY A 115 1.50 21.22 1.44
C GLY A 115 2.56 21.62 0.41
N ALA A 116 3.08 20.67 -0.36
CA ALA A 116 4.02 20.94 -1.44
C ALA A 116 3.36 21.69 -2.61
N PHE A 117 2.12 21.35 -2.98
CA PHE A 117 1.34 22.07 -3.99
C PHE A 117 0.86 23.44 -3.49
N GLY A 118 0.42 23.55 -2.23
CA GLY A 118 0.04 24.82 -1.59
C GLY A 118 1.20 25.80 -1.41
N GLY A 119 2.42 25.28 -1.20
CA GLY A 119 3.64 26.10 -1.22
C GLY A 119 4.06 26.59 -2.60
N MET A 120 3.64 25.90 -3.68
CA MET A 120 3.87 26.30 -5.06
C MET A 120 2.85 27.34 -5.57
N PHE A 121 1.62 27.33 -5.06
CA PHE A 121 0.58 28.33 -5.37
C PHE A 121 0.50 29.48 -4.34
N GLY A 122 1.21 29.39 -3.21
CA GLY A 122 1.22 30.38 -2.14
C GLY A 122 2.35 31.40 -2.19
N LYS A 123 3.05 31.52 -3.33
CA LYS A 123 4.00 32.61 -3.60
C LYS A 123 3.61 33.39 -4.85
N GLU A 124 2.44 33.99 -4.84
CA GLU A 124 2.21 35.23 -5.58
C GLU A 124 1.55 36.24 -4.61
N ASN A 125 2.05 37.48 -4.68
CA ASN A 125 1.93 38.55 -3.68
C ASN A 125 0.51 39.07 -3.45
#